data_AF-A0A1Y5PD70-F1
#
_entry.id   AF-A0A1Y5PD70-F1
#
_cell.length_a   1.000
_cell.length_b   1.000
_cell.length_c   1.000
_cell.angle_alpha   90.00
_cell.angle_beta   90.00
_cell.angle_gamma   90.00
#
_symmetry.space_group_name_H-M   'P 1'
#
loop_
_entity.id
_entity.type
_entity.pdbx_description
1 polymer ?
#
loop_
_entity_poly.entity_id
_entity_poly.type
_entity_poly.pdbx_seq_one_letter_code
_entity_poly.pdbx_strand_id
1 'polypeptide(L)'
;MSTSGTTAADGATHVCRAKGCPVEVAAADFMCQPHWLLVPAPLREAIKTSYQTGHEHDPAPELSAIAQAAVDAVAHQESRSAPRAPRPRRGKPVQLALFDLAEPIPSSSSADTATLTRSDRRSASPAAADRRR
;
A
#
# COMPACT_ATOMS: atom_id res chain seq x y z
N MET A 1 -12.96 5.52 36.92
CA MET A 1 -11.90 4.99 36.05
C MET A 1 -11.99 5.71 34.72
N SER A 2 -10.86 6.12 34.15
CA SER A 2 -10.71 6.72 32.81
C SER A 2 -10.98 8.22 32.69
N THR A 3 -9.89 9.00 32.67
CA THR A 3 -9.63 10.05 31.67
C THR A 3 -8.14 10.38 31.73
N SER A 4 -7.32 9.60 31.01
CA SER A 4 -5.92 9.95 30.77
C SER A 4 -5.88 11.16 29.83
N GLY A 5 -5.88 12.36 30.42
CA GLY A 5 -5.52 13.59 29.73
C GLY A 5 -4.06 13.51 29.29
N THR A 6 -3.84 13.26 28.01
CA THR A 6 -2.52 13.42 27.38
C THR A 6 -2.29 14.92 27.19
N THR A 7 -1.29 15.43 27.90
CA THR A 7 -0.84 16.81 27.88
C THR A 7 -0.48 17.27 26.49
N ALA A 8 -1.14 18.34 26.05
CA ALA A 8 -0.79 19.15 24.90
C ALA A 8 0.67 19.60 25.01
N ALA A 9 1.52 19.10 24.11
CA ALA A 9 2.74 19.80 23.75
C ALA A 9 2.35 20.86 22.72
N ASP A 10 2.77 22.11 22.94
CA ASP A 10 2.73 23.24 21.99
C ASP A 10 3.57 22.93 20.73
N GLY A 11 3.14 21.92 19.97
CA GLY A 11 3.78 21.43 18.76
C GLY A 11 2.87 21.68 17.58
N ALA A 12 3.42 22.22 16.51
CA ALA A 12 2.71 22.50 15.26
C ALA A 12 1.69 21.41 14.92
N THR A 13 0.45 21.78 14.64
CA THR A 13 -0.55 20.82 14.13
C THR A 13 -0.43 20.74 12.61
N HIS A 14 -0.75 19.59 12.04
CA HIS A 14 -0.89 19.42 10.60
C HIS A 14 -2.15 18.65 10.26
N VAL A 15 -2.61 18.79 9.01
CA VAL A 15 -3.74 18.01 8.50
C VAL A 15 -3.27 16.59 8.22
N CYS A 16 -4.11 15.62 8.60
CA CYS A 16 -3.87 14.21 8.32
C CYS A 16 -3.47 13.99 6.86
N ARG A 17 -2.39 13.22 6.63
CA ARG A 17 -1.86 12.93 5.28
C ARG A 17 -2.74 11.99 4.44
N ALA A 18 -3.78 11.39 5.02
CA ALA A 18 -4.71 10.55 4.27
C ALA A 18 -5.50 11.38 3.24
N LYS A 19 -5.77 10.79 2.06
CA LYS A 19 -6.41 11.50 0.94
C LYS A 19 -7.83 11.94 1.32
N GLY A 20 -8.03 13.26 1.48
CA GLY A 20 -9.35 13.84 1.76
C GLY A 20 -9.78 13.82 3.23
N CYS A 21 -8.87 13.52 4.17
CA CYS A 21 -9.16 13.58 5.61
C CYS A 21 -8.87 14.99 6.17
N PRO A 22 -9.87 15.73 6.68
CA PRO A 22 -9.67 17.09 7.20
C PRO A 22 -9.24 17.13 8.68
N VAL A 23 -8.95 15.98 9.30
CA VAL A 23 -8.65 15.91 10.73
C VAL A 23 -7.28 16.50 11.02
N GLU A 24 -7.23 17.44 11.95
CA GLU A 24 -5.98 17.99 12.48
C GLU A 24 -5.34 17.00 13.46
N VAL A 25 -4.03 16.83 13.33
CA VAL A 25 -3.20 15.95 14.17
C VAL A 25 -1.99 16.71 14.69
N ALA A 26 -1.45 16.27 15.81
CA ALA A 26 -0.23 16.85 16.36
C ALA A 26 0.98 16.55 15.45
N ALA A 27 1.99 17.43 15.42
CA ALA A 27 3.24 17.19 14.68
C ALA A 27 3.92 15.87 15.07
N ALA A 28 3.70 15.36 16.29
CA ALA A 28 4.24 14.07 16.71
C ALA A 28 3.59 12.87 15.99
N ASP A 29 2.36 13.04 15.49
CA ASP A 29 1.57 11.99 14.87
C ASP A 29 1.59 12.07 13.35
N PHE A 30 1.93 10.97 12.67
CA PHE A 30 1.99 10.98 11.21
C PHE A 30 0.60 11.10 10.53
N MET A 31 -0.42 10.47 11.11
CA MET A 31 -1.81 10.41 10.64
C MET A 31 -2.75 10.30 11.84
N CYS A 32 -4.05 10.57 11.63
CA CYS A 32 -5.01 10.35 12.69
C CYS A 32 -5.17 8.85 13.00
N GLN A 33 -5.56 8.54 14.24
CA GLN A 33 -5.67 7.16 14.76
C GLN A 33 -6.41 6.17 13.84
N PRO A 34 -7.57 6.49 13.22
CA PRO A 34 -8.25 5.52 12.35
C PRO A 34 -7.44 5.17 11.09
N HIS A 35 -6.83 6.16 10.43
CA HIS A 35 -5.99 5.90 9.25
C HIS A 35 -4.69 5.19 9.63
N TRP A 36 -4.13 5.51 10.79
CA TRP A 36 -2.94 4.82 11.29
C TRP A 36 -3.14 3.32 11.47
N LEU A 37 -4.35 2.88 11.85
CA LEU A 37 -4.69 1.45 11.95
C LEU A 37 -4.80 0.75 10.58
N LEU A 38 -5.07 1.51 9.51
CA LEU A 38 -5.13 0.98 8.14
C LEU A 38 -3.73 0.86 7.49
N VAL A 39 -2.72 1.52 8.04
CA VAL A 39 -1.34 1.40 7.56
C VAL A 39 -0.79 0.01 7.89
N PRO A 40 -0.20 -0.71 6.92
CA PRO A 40 0.46 -1.99 7.15
C PRO A 40 1.53 -1.91 8.26
N ALA A 41 1.58 -2.94 9.11
CA ALA A 41 2.58 -3.06 10.19
C ALA A 41 4.02 -2.72 9.78
N PRO A 42 4.59 -3.24 8.67
CA PRO A 42 5.97 -2.92 8.30
C PRO A 42 6.19 -1.44 8.00
N LEU A 43 5.20 -0.76 7.40
CA LEU A 43 5.30 0.68 7.13
C LEU A 43 5.17 1.50 8.41
N ARG A 44 4.34 1.06 9.36
CA ARG A 44 4.23 1.74 10.66
C ARG A 44 5.54 1.70 11.44
N GLU A 45 6.25 0.57 11.40
CA GLU A 45 7.57 0.44 12.03
C GLU A 45 8.60 1.33 11.33
N ALA A 46 8.68 1.29 10.00
CA ALA A 46 9.58 2.13 9.23
C ALA A 46 9.37 3.64 9.51
N ILE A 47 8.10 4.07 9.58
CA ILE A 47 7.76 5.45 9.94
C ILE A 47 8.16 5.73 11.39
N LYS A 48 7.84 4.87 12.36
CA LYS A 48 8.21 5.09 13.76
C LYS A 48 9.73 5.23 13.94
N THR A 49 10.52 4.36 13.30
CA THR A 49 11.98 4.40 13.38
C THR A 49 12.54 5.70 12.79
N SER A 50 12.02 6.12 11.64
CA SER A 50 12.49 7.33 10.92
C SER A 50 11.97 8.64 11.51
N TYR A 51 10.83 8.62 12.20
CA TYR A 51 10.22 9.80 12.83
C TYR A 51 10.79 10.07 14.23
N GLN A 52 11.12 9.02 14.98
CA GLN A 52 11.72 9.15 16.32
C GLN A 52 13.13 9.73 16.30
N THR A 53 13.85 9.64 15.18
CA THR A 53 15.21 10.16 15.07
C THR A 53 15.30 11.68 14.93
N GLY A 54 14.19 12.42 15.09
CA GLY A 54 14.23 13.87 15.29
C GLY A 54 14.92 14.62 14.16
N HIS A 55 14.62 14.29 12.90
CA HIS A 55 15.11 15.06 11.76
C HIS A 55 14.38 16.41 11.70
N GLU A 56 14.90 17.36 12.47
CA GLU A 56 14.34 18.70 12.71
C GLU A 56 14.35 19.62 11.48
N HIS A 57 14.82 19.17 10.30
CA HIS A 57 14.85 20.08 9.15
C HIS A 57 14.78 19.51 7.73
N ASP A 58 15.14 18.24 7.49
CA ASP A 58 15.07 17.69 6.13
C ASP A 58 14.52 16.26 6.15
N PRO A 59 13.31 16.02 5.60
CA PRO A 59 12.86 14.66 5.40
C PRO A 59 13.79 14.03 4.37
N ALA A 60 14.60 13.07 4.81
CA ALA A 60 15.39 12.25 3.90
C ALA A 60 14.46 11.75 2.77
N PRO A 61 14.94 11.71 1.50
CA PRO A 61 14.09 11.32 0.37
C PRO A 61 13.43 9.95 0.60
N GLU A 62 14.08 9.07 1.36
CA GLU A 62 13.57 7.78 1.80
C GLU A 62 12.30 7.90 2.66
N LEU A 63 12.26 8.84 3.62
CA LEU A 63 11.08 9.07 4.46
C LEU A 63 9.89 9.52 3.62
N SER A 64 10.12 10.37 2.61
CA SER A 64 9.05 10.82 1.71
C SER A 64 8.44 9.66 0.91
N ALA A 65 9.28 8.73 0.45
CA ALA A 65 8.83 7.54 -0.26
C ALA A 65 8.03 6.60 0.64
N ILE A 66 8.49 6.38 1.88
CA ILE A 66 7.78 5.57 2.88
C ILE A 66 6.43 6.22 3.26
N ALA A 67 6.43 7.54 3.45
CA ALA A 67 5.23 8.32 3.75
C ALA A 67 4.20 8.20 2.61
N GLN A 68 4.65 8.35 1.36
CA GLN A 68 3.80 8.21 0.20
C GLN A 68 3.22 6.78 0.08
N ALA A 69 4.06 5.76 0.28
CA ALA A 69 3.62 4.36 0.28
C ALA A 69 2.56 4.08 1.36
N ALA A 70 2.70 4.70 2.54
CA ALA A 70 1.70 4.59 3.61
C ALA A 70 0.37 5.26 3.21
N VAL A 71 0.40 6.45 2.61
CA VAL A 71 -0.81 7.13 2.10
C VAL A 71 -1.51 6.30 1.03
N ASP A 72 -0.75 5.74 0.08
CA ASP A 72 -1.33 4.92 -0.98
C ASP A 72 -1.89 3.58 -0.45
N ALA A 73 -1.25 2.99 0.57
CA ALA A 73 -1.78 1.81 1.24
C ALA A 73 -3.10 2.08 1.97
N VAL A 74 -3.20 3.22 2.69
CA VAL A 74 -4.45 3.64 3.34
C VAL A 74 -5.54 3.86 2.29
N ALA A 75 -5.26 4.62 1.24
CA ALA A 75 -6.22 4.87 0.17
C ALA A 75 -6.69 3.57 -0.50
N HIS A 76 -5.79 2.60 -0.70
CA HIS A 76 -6.15 1.28 -1.20
C HIS A 76 -7.08 0.55 -0.23
N GLN A 77 -6.77 0.55 1.07
CA GLN A 77 -7.56 -0.12 2.09
C GLN A 77 -8.94 0.51 2.26
N GLU A 78 -9.03 1.83 2.21
CA GLU A 78 -10.29 2.59 2.22
C GLU A 78 -11.14 2.22 1.01
N SER A 79 -10.56 2.15 -0.18
CA SER A 79 -11.28 1.76 -1.40
C SER A 79 -11.86 0.34 -1.32
N ARG A 80 -11.20 -0.57 -0.59
CA ARG A 80 -11.68 -1.94 -0.36
C ARG A 80 -12.73 -2.02 0.74
N SER A 81 -12.57 -1.20 1.77
CA SER A 81 -13.44 -1.19 2.96
C SER A 81 -14.72 -0.40 2.73
N ALA A 82 -14.70 0.52 1.76
CA ALA A 82 -15.87 1.27 1.36
C ALA A 82 -17.01 0.29 1.03
N PRO A 83 -18.15 0.38 1.73
CA PRO A 83 -19.28 -0.48 1.44
C PRO A 83 -19.61 -0.28 -0.04
N ARG A 84 -19.51 -1.36 -0.81
CA ARG A 84 -19.88 -1.32 -2.23
C ARG A 84 -21.31 -0.79 -2.27
N ALA A 85 -21.50 0.38 -2.86
CA ALA A 85 -22.82 0.96 -3.02
C ALA A 85 -23.73 -0.14 -3.57
N PRO A 86 -24.92 -0.36 -2.96
CA PRO A 86 -25.85 -1.38 -3.43
C PRO A 86 -26.03 -1.17 -4.92
N ARG A 87 -25.47 -2.07 -5.73
CA ARG A 87 -25.64 -1.98 -7.18
C ARG A 87 -27.16 -2.06 -7.38
N PRO A 88 -27.78 -1.09 -8.07
CA PRO A 88 -29.19 -1.22 -8.40
C PRO A 88 -29.32 -2.57 -9.10
N ARG A 89 -30.22 -3.43 -8.61
CA ARG A 89 -30.47 -4.73 -9.21
C ARG A 89 -30.94 -4.49 -10.64
N ARG A 90 -30.01 -4.41 -11.59
CA ARG A 90 -30.33 -4.36 -13.02
C ARG A 90 -31.03 -5.68 -13.29
N GLY A 91 -32.29 -5.56 -13.69
CA GLY A 91 -33.20 -6.68 -13.88
C GLY A 91 -32.65 -7.72 -14.85
N LYS A 92 -33.23 -8.91 -14.70
CA LYS A 92 -32.99 -10.17 -15.41
C LYS A 92 -31.64 -10.80 -15.02
N PRO A 93 -31.64 -11.98 -14.35
CA PRO A 93 -30.41 -12.71 -14.14
C PRO A 93 -29.78 -12.97 -15.50
N VAL A 94 -28.55 -12.48 -15.70
CA VAL A 94 -27.74 -12.92 -16.83
C VAL A 94 -27.51 -14.40 -16.56
N GLN A 95 -28.24 -15.26 -17.24
CA GLN A 95 -27.87 -16.65 -17.35
C GLN A 95 -26.48 -16.63 -17.99
N LEU A 96 -25.45 -16.86 -17.15
CA LEU A 96 -24.16 -17.30 -17.62
C LEU A 96 -24.46 -18.65 -18.28
N ALA A 97 -24.77 -18.61 -19.58
CA ALA A 97 -24.84 -19.82 -20.36
C ALA A 97 -23.51 -20.53 -20.09
N LEU A 98 -23.59 -21.67 -19.40
CA LEU A 98 -22.51 -22.63 -19.33
C LEU A 98 -22.12 -22.84 -20.79
N PHE A 99 -20.92 -22.41 -21.15
CA PHE A 99 -20.36 -22.79 -22.43
C PHE A 99 -20.31 -24.32 -22.41
N ASP A 100 -21.24 -24.94 -23.14
CA ASP A 100 -21.16 -26.35 -23.50
C ASP A 100 -19.91 -26.46 -24.37
N LEU A 101 -18.79 -26.83 -23.74
CA LEU A 101 -17.59 -27.31 -24.42
C LEU A 101 -17.89 -28.72 -24.97
N ALA A 102 -18.86 -28.79 -25.87
CA ALA A 102 -19.15 -29.97 -26.67
C ALA A 102 -18.39 -29.86 -27.99
N GLU A 103 -17.07 -29.78 -27.93
CA GLU A 103 -16.23 -30.23 -29.03
C GLU A 103 -15.30 -31.33 -28.53
N PRO A 104 -15.24 -32.48 -29.22
CA PRO A 104 -14.28 -33.53 -28.91
C PRO A 104 -12.89 -32.96 -29.11
N ILE A 105 -12.08 -32.93 -28.05
CA ILE A 105 -10.65 -32.62 -28.13
C ILE A 105 -10.05 -33.56 -29.20
N PRO A 106 -9.59 -33.07 -30.36
CA PRO A 106 -8.85 -33.93 -31.26
C PRO A 106 -7.56 -34.31 -30.55
N SER A 107 -7.46 -35.60 -30.22
CA SER A 107 -6.26 -36.25 -29.71
C SER A 107 -5.17 -36.20 -30.79
N SER A 108 -4.55 -35.03 -30.95
CA SER A 108 -3.33 -34.86 -31.74
C SER A 108 -2.14 -35.02 -30.79
N SER A 109 -1.89 -36.30 -30.51
CA SER A 109 -0.57 -36.80 -30.21
C SER A 109 0.40 -36.32 -31.29
N SER A 110 1.21 -35.31 -30.97
CA SER A 110 2.56 -35.20 -31.53
C SER A 110 3.35 -34.13 -30.77
N ALA A 111 4.37 -34.63 -30.08
CA ALA A 111 5.54 -33.96 -29.58
C ALA A 111 5.84 -32.60 -30.21
N ASP A 112 6.00 -31.58 -29.37
CA ASP A 112 7.03 -30.58 -29.58
C ASP A 112 7.61 -30.17 -28.23
N THR A 113 8.79 -30.71 -27.95
CA THR A 113 9.72 -30.22 -26.94
C THR A 113 10.21 -28.84 -27.34
N ALA A 114 9.41 -27.81 -27.10
CA ALA A 114 9.89 -26.44 -27.14
C ALA A 114 10.49 -26.08 -25.78
N THR A 115 11.79 -26.28 -25.67
CA THR A 115 12.68 -25.73 -24.66
C THR A 115 12.49 -24.21 -24.59
N LEU A 116 11.55 -23.72 -23.78
CA LEU A 116 11.55 -22.30 -23.39
C LEU A 116 12.54 -22.13 -22.25
N THR A 117 13.74 -21.73 -22.66
CA THR A 117 14.84 -21.30 -21.83
C THR A 117 14.34 -20.28 -20.80
N ARG A 118 14.47 -20.66 -19.54
CA ARG A 118 14.46 -19.79 -18.36
C ARG A 118 15.63 -18.80 -18.50
N SER A 119 15.44 -17.72 -19.26
CA SER A 119 16.38 -16.62 -19.31
C SER A 119 16.28 -15.81 -18.03
N ASP A 120 17.15 -16.17 -17.10
CA ASP A 120 18.05 -15.26 -16.41
C ASP A 120 17.76 -13.76 -16.65
N ARG A 121 17.04 -13.14 -15.71
CA ARG A 121 17.29 -11.75 -15.34
C ARG A 121 17.71 -11.70 -13.88
N ARG A 122 18.87 -12.31 -13.64
CA ARG A 122 19.79 -11.89 -12.60
C ARG A 122 20.63 -10.72 -13.14
N SER A 123 21.05 -9.85 -12.24
CA SER A 123 22.23 -8.99 -12.39
C SER A 123 22.04 -7.64 -13.10
N ALA A 124 21.63 -6.65 -12.33
CA ALA A 124 22.33 -5.36 -12.32
C ALA A 124 22.21 -4.74 -10.92
N SER A 125 23.10 -5.19 -10.03
CA SER A 125 23.46 -4.48 -8.80
C SER A 125 24.75 -3.73 -9.11
N PRO A 126 24.76 -2.39 -9.17
CA PRO A 126 26.01 -1.65 -9.09
C PRO A 126 26.39 -1.50 -7.63
N ALA A 127 27.37 -2.32 -7.23
CA ALA A 127 28.15 -2.13 -6.04
C ALA A 127 29.01 -0.86 -6.16
N ALA A 128 29.00 -0.07 -5.08
CA ALA A 128 30.15 0.56 -4.45
C ALA A 128 31.40 0.88 -5.31
N ALA A 129 31.56 2.15 -5.62
CA ALA A 129 32.83 2.89 -5.57
C ALA A 129 32.41 4.34 -5.23
N ASP A 130 32.94 5.00 -4.21
CA ASP A 130 34.32 5.45 -4.22
C ASP A 130 34.80 5.82 -2.82
N ARG A 131 36.04 5.44 -2.51
CA ARG A 131 36.81 5.83 -1.32
C ARG A 131 38.01 6.61 -1.82
N ARG A 132 38.29 7.74 -1.14
CA ARG A 132 39.57 8.51 -1.07
C ARG A 132 39.68 9.69 -2.05
N ARG A 133 39.63 10.91 -1.50
CA ARG A 133 40.87 11.62 -1.10
C ARG A 133 40.57 12.69 -0.06
#